data_AF-A0A6C0FQI8-F1
#
_entry.id   AF-A0A6C0FQI8-F1
#
_cell.length_a   1.000
_cell.length_b   1.000
_cell.length_c   1.000
_cell.angle_alpha   90.00
_cell.angle_beta   90.00
_cell.angle_gamma   90.00
#
_symmetry.space_group_name_H-M   'P 1'
#
loop_
_entity.id
_entity.type
_entity.pdbx_description
1 polymer ?
#
loop_
_entity_poly.entity_id
_entity_poly.type
_entity_poly.pdbx_seq_one_letter_code
_entity_poly.pdbx_strand_id
1 'polypeptide(L)'
;MTIALAPTDLLTTGVAPPHGVVAAVARPRGTPRLVVLVLALAGLALTCWLSVSVLSDPDFVVGSTTPVVDGLTIFAVFFVAALMIERLLEPFTSWLVPADDAKAAAASDRDAATTALVSGGSSATVNTAVEKAAQSAANLAEKKWQRSVTMWAIASAVGMWVASSMHLYFLSTVGIASAARWQEVLATGLIIGAGTKPLHDLTELIAAKKDAAA
;
A
#
# COMPACT_ATOMS: atom_id res chain seq x y z
N MET A 1 16.80 17.28 -0.71
CA MET A 1 16.84 17.08 0.75
C MET A 1 15.45 17.43 1.27
N THR A 2 14.59 16.42 1.29
CA THR A 2 13.15 16.57 1.53
C THR A 2 12.88 16.17 2.97
N ILE A 3 12.56 17.14 3.82
CA ILE A 3 12.18 16.89 5.22
C ILE A 3 10.76 16.33 5.19
N ALA A 4 10.66 15.01 5.29
CA ALA A 4 9.41 14.34 5.60
C ALA A 4 9.10 14.60 7.08
N LEU A 5 8.19 15.53 7.36
CA LEU A 5 7.63 15.69 8.70
C LEU A 5 6.78 14.45 9.00
N ALA A 6 7.31 13.59 9.89
CA ALA A 6 6.54 12.51 10.46
C ALA A 6 5.41 13.11 11.34
N PRO A 7 4.24 12.46 11.45
CA PRO A 7 3.15 12.91 12.33
C PRO A 7 3.50 12.84 13.84
N THR A 8 4.75 12.57 14.20
CA THR A 8 5.28 12.53 15.56
C THR A 8 6.13 13.76 15.95
N ASP A 9 6.51 14.63 15.02
CA ASP A 9 7.40 15.77 15.32
C ASP A 9 6.70 16.98 15.97
N LEU A 10 5.39 16.91 16.20
CA LEU A 10 4.65 17.94 16.93
C LEU A 10 4.73 17.80 18.46
N LEU A 11 5.49 16.81 18.96
CA LEU A 11 5.68 16.54 20.39
C LEU A 11 7.09 16.88 20.92
N THR A 12 8.00 17.37 20.08
CA THR A 12 9.41 17.60 20.46
C THR A 12 9.79 19.06 20.67
N THR A 13 8.90 20.03 20.41
CA THR A 13 9.06 21.37 20.97
C THR A 13 8.61 21.30 22.43
N GLY A 14 9.53 21.35 23.39
CA GLY A 14 9.28 21.27 24.84
C GLY A 14 8.42 22.40 25.44
N VAL A 15 7.51 22.97 24.66
CA VAL A 15 6.43 23.83 25.12
C VAL A 15 5.35 22.89 25.66
N ALA A 16 5.20 22.85 26.99
CA ALA A 16 4.07 22.18 27.60
C ALA A 16 2.77 22.68 26.93
N PRO A 17 1.88 21.78 26.47
CA PRO A 17 0.62 22.21 25.89
C PRO A 17 -0.10 23.07 26.93
N PRO A 18 -0.66 24.24 26.54
CA PRO A 18 -1.38 25.10 27.47
C PRO A 18 -2.42 24.26 28.21
N HIS A 19 -2.39 24.32 29.54
CA HIS A 19 -3.26 23.55 30.43
C HIS A 19 -4.72 23.74 29.98
N GLY A 20 -5.30 22.72 29.33
CA GLY A 20 -6.66 22.79 28.79
C GLY A 20 -6.86 22.15 27.41
N VAL A 21 -5.81 21.84 26.65
CA VAL A 21 -5.97 21.15 25.35
C VAL A 21 -6.00 19.64 25.56
N VAL A 22 -7.18 19.09 25.81
CA VAL A 22 -7.39 17.64 25.74
C VAL A 22 -7.42 17.27 24.26
N ALA A 23 -6.35 16.65 23.75
CA ALA A 23 -6.33 16.15 22.38
C ALA A 23 -7.38 15.04 22.23
N ALA A 24 -8.59 15.40 21.78
CA ALA A 24 -9.58 14.42 21.39
C ALA A 24 -9.00 13.55 20.27
N VAL A 25 -9.03 12.23 20.45
CA VAL A 25 -8.58 11.29 19.41
C VAL A 25 -9.50 11.44 18.21
N ALA A 26 -9.01 12.08 17.15
CA ALA A 26 -9.71 12.19 15.89
C ALA A 26 -10.01 10.79 15.34
N ARG A 27 -11.29 10.48 15.12
CA ARG A 27 -11.72 9.20 14.53
C ARG A 27 -12.05 9.43 13.06
N PRO A 28 -11.45 8.70 12.11
CA PRO A 28 -11.80 8.86 10.71
C PRO A 28 -13.30 8.60 10.49
N ARG A 29 -13.96 9.45 9.70
CA ARG A 29 -15.35 9.23 9.26
C ARG A 29 -15.32 8.49 7.93
N GLY A 30 -15.85 7.26 7.89
CA GLY A 30 -15.94 6.48 6.66
C GLY A 30 -16.15 4.99 6.88
N THR A 31 -16.03 4.23 5.80
CA THR A 31 -16.08 2.77 5.81
C THR A 31 -15.01 2.22 6.76
N PRO A 32 -15.35 1.33 7.70
CA PRO A 32 -14.37 0.78 8.62
C PRO A 32 -13.31 -0.01 7.84
N ARG A 33 -12.04 0.14 8.25
CA ARG A 33 -10.90 -0.56 7.63
C ARG A 33 -11.14 -2.05 7.42
N LEU A 34 -11.77 -2.69 8.41
CA LEU A 34 -12.10 -4.11 8.33
C LEU A 34 -12.98 -4.45 7.12
N VAL A 35 -13.97 -3.62 6.79
CA VAL A 35 -14.85 -3.86 5.64
C VAL A 35 -14.08 -3.75 4.33
N VAL A 36 -13.23 -2.72 4.18
CA VAL A 36 -12.39 -2.56 2.97
C VAL A 36 -11.44 -3.75 2.81
N LEU A 37 -10.81 -4.18 3.91
CA LEU A 37 -9.91 -5.34 3.90
C LEU A 37 -10.65 -6.63 3.55
N VAL A 38 -11.82 -6.87 4.16
CA VAL A 38 -12.64 -8.06 3.87
C VAL A 38 -13.07 -8.08 2.41
N LEU A 39 -13.50 -6.95 1.85
CA LEU A 39 -13.87 -6.86 0.44
C LEU A 39 -12.67 -7.12 -0.49
N ALA A 40 -11.50 -6.56 -0.16
CA ALA A 40 -10.27 -6.82 -0.90
C ALA A 40 -9.89 -8.31 -0.90
N LEU A 41 -9.90 -8.94 0.27
CA LEU A 41 -9.58 -10.37 0.41
C LEU A 41 -10.61 -11.27 -0.27
N ALA A 42 -11.90 -10.96 -0.16
CA ALA A 42 -12.97 -11.68 -0.86
C ALA A 42 -12.82 -11.56 -2.38
N GLY A 43 -12.46 -10.37 -2.88
CA GLY A 43 -12.15 -10.13 -4.28
C GLY A 43 -10.97 -10.99 -4.76
N LEU A 44 -9.88 -11.01 -4.01
CA LEU A 44 -8.70 -11.84 -4.33
C LEU A 44 -9.01 -13.33 -4.33
N ALA A 45 -9.78 -13.82 -3.34
CA ALA A 45 -10.20 -15.21 -3.27
C ALA A 45 -11.07 -15.58 -4.50
N LEU A 46 -12.01 -14.70 -4.86
CA LEU A 46 -12.86 -14.87 -6.04
C LEU A 46 -12.03 -14.87 -7.33
N THR A 47 -11.09 -13.92 -7.49
CA THR A 47 -10.21 -13.88 -8.66
C THR A 47 -9.32 -15.11 -8.74
N CYS A 48 -8.73 -15.56 -7.63
CA CYS A 48 -7.93 -16.78 -7.59
C CYS A 48 -8.76 -18.00 -8.02
N TRP A 49 -9.96 -18.15 -7.47
CA TRP A 49 -10.87 -19.22 -7.84
C TRP A 49 -11.24 -19.17 -9.32
N LEU A 50 -11.61 -17.99 -9.83
CA LEU A 50 -11.94 -17.78 -11.25
C LEU A 50 -10.75 -18.13 -12.15
N SER A 51 -9.56 -17.60 -11.87
CA SER A 51 -8.35 -17.88 -12.64
C SER A 51 -8.07 -19.38 -12.73
N VAL A 52 -8.13 -20.09 -11.60
CA VAL A 52 -7.87 -21.55 -11.57
C VAL A 52 -8.96 -22.34 -12.30
N SER A 53 -10.23 -21.94 -12.17
CA SER A 53 -11.37 -22.64 -12.74
C SER A 53 -11.56 -22.42 -14.25
N VAL A 54 -11.33 -21.18 -14.72
CA VAL A 54 -11.61 -20.77 -16.10
C VAL A 54 -10.41 -21.05 -16.98
N LEU A 55 -9.21 -20.69 -16.52
CA LEU A 55 -7.98 -20.97 -17.23
C LEU A 55 -7.52 -22.33 -16.73
N SER A 56 -7.87 -23.41 -17.43
CA SER A 56 -7.35 -24.74 -17.11
C SER A 56 -5.95 -24.89 -17.70
N ASP A 57 -5.02 -25.43 -16.92
CA ASP A 57 -3.67 -25.78 -17.37
C ASP A 57 -3.52 -27.31 -17.27
N PRO A 58 -3.72 -28.05 -18.37
CA PRO A 58 -3.62 -29.51 -18.37
C PRO A 58 -2.18 -29.99 -18.15
N ASP A 59 -1.19 -29.13 -18.38
CA ASP A 59 0.23 -29.47 -18.26
C ASP A 59 0.76 -29.21 -16.84
N PHE A 60 -0.08 -28.69 -15.94
CA PHE A 60 0.29 -28.48 -14.54
C PHE A 60 0.46 -29.81 -13.80
N VAL A 61 1.71 -30.18 -13.51
CA VAL A 61 2.05 -31.37 -12.73
C VAL A 61 2.57 -30.95 -11.36
N VAL A 62 1.85 -31.35 -10.30
CA VAL A 62 2.35 -31.18 -8.94
C VAL A 62 3.65 -31.99 -8.78
N GLY A 63 4.69 -31.36 -8.27
CA GLY A 63 6.01 -31.97 -8.11
C GLY A 63 7.00 -31.65 -9.23
N SER A 64 6.55 -31.08 -10.35
CA SER A 64 7.48 -30.67 -11.41
C SER A 64 8.10 -29.32 -11.09
N THR A 65 9.42 -29.29 -10.90
CA THR A 65 10.18 -28.03 -10.85
C THR A 65 10.67 -27.70 -12.25
N THR A 66 10.35 -26.51 -12.75
CA THR A 66 11.01 -25.96 -13.93
C THR A 66 12.44 -25.58 -13.56
N PRO A 67 13.46 -26.05 -14.30
CA PRO A 67 14.84 -25.64 -14.04
C PRO A 67 14.95 -24.13 -14.22
N VAL A 68 15.58 -23.45 -13.26
CA VAL A 68 15.87 -22.02 -13.35
C VAL A 68 16.79 -21.80 -14.56
N VAL A 69 16.41 -20.89 -15.46
CA VAL A 69 17.24 -20.56 -16.62
C VAL A 69 18.49 -19.81 -16.12
N ASP A 70 19.67 -20.38 -16.37
CA ASP A 70 20.95 -19.78 -15.98
C ASP A 70 21.06 -18.34 -16.51
N GLY A 71 21.31 -17.39 -15.60
CA GLY A 71 21.50 -15.98 -15.93
C GLY A 71 20.24 -15.10 -15.90
N LEU A 72 19.03 -15.68 -15.89
CA LEU A 72 17.80 -14.93 -15.65
C LEU A 72 17.40 -15.12 -14.19
N THR A 73 17.69 -14.12 -13.35
CA THR A 73 17.20 -14.17 -11.97
C THR A 73 15.68 -14.17 -12.02
N ILE A 74 15.04 -15.17 -11.41
CA ILE A 74 13.58 -15.28 -11.32
C ILE A 74 12.94 -13.94 -10.91
N PHE A 75 13.63 -13.20 -10.04
CA PHE A 75 13.30 -11.86 -9.58
C PHE A 75 13.20 -10.80 -10.69
N ALA A 76 13.97 -10.89 -11.77
CA ALA A 76 13.92 -9.93 -12.88
C ALA A 76 12.57 -9.95 -13.60
N VAL A 77 11.99 -11.14 -13.82
CA VAL A 77 10.67 -11.26 -14.47
C VAL A 77 9.58 -10.65 -13.61
N PHE A 78 9.59 -10.94 -12.30
CA PHE A 78 8.63 -10.38 -11.36
C PHE A 78 8.80 -8.87 -11.20
N PHE A 79 10.04 -8.38 -11.23
CA PHE A 79 10.32 -6.95 -11.16
C PHE A 79 9.78 -6.20 -12.38
N VAL A 80 10.01 -6.72 -13.59
CA VAL A 80 9.46 -6.13 -14.82
C VAL A 80 7.93 -6.18 -14.82
N ALA A 81 7.34 -7.29 -14.40
CA ALA A 81 5.89 -7.42 -14.27
C ALA A 81 5.30 -6.39 -13.27
N ALA A 82 5.94 -6.23 -12.11
CA ALA A 82 5.54 -5.24 -11.11
C ALA A 82 5.63 -3.81 -11.64
N LEU A 83 6.73 -3.45 -12.32
CA LEU A 83 6.90 -2.13 -12.94
C LEU A 83 5.86 -1.86 -14.03
N MET A 84 5.56 -2.86 -14.86
CA MET A 84 4.53 -2.76 -15.90
C MET A 84 3.15 -2.51 -15.29
N ILE A 85 2.82 -3.18 -14.20
CA ILE A 85 1.54 -3.01 -13.50
C ILE A 85 1.48 -1.65 -12.80
N GLU A 86 2.57 -1.19 -12.20
CA GLU A 86 2.64 0.16 -11.61
C GLU A 86 2.33 1.24 -12.65
N ARG A 87 2.91 1.13 -13.85
CA ARG A 87 2.64 2.03 -14.98
C ARG A 87 1.24 1.88 -15.54
N LEU A 88 0.72 0.66 -15.60
CA LEU A 88 -0.64 0.40 -16.06
C LEU A 88 -1.68 0.99 -15.11
N LEU A 89 -1.44 0.96 -13.79
CA LEU A 89 -2.40 1.40 -12.79
C LEU A 89 -2.37 2.91 -12.53
N GLU A 90 -1.25 3.60 -12.77
CA GLU A 90 -1.14 5.07 -12.64
C GLU A 90 -2.37 5.85 -13.19
N PRO A 91 -2.79 5.68 -14.47
CA PRO A 91 -3.93 6.41 -15.04
C PRO A 91 -5.29 6.02 -14.43
N PHE A 92 -5.44 4.76 -13.97
CA PHE A 92 -6.69 4.33 -13.32
C PHE A 92 -6.78 4.85 -11.88
N THR A 93 -5.65 5.11 -11.22
CA THR A 93 -5.66 5.53 -9.81
C THR A 93 -6.19 6.94 -9.59
N SER A 94 -5.98 7.85 -10.54
CA SER A 94 -6.54 9.21 -10.48
C SER A 94 -8.04 9.22 -10.71
N TRP A 95 -8.55 8.29 -11.53
CA TRP A 95 -9.95 8.17 -11.85
C TRP A 95 -10.77 7.44 -10.78
N LEU A 96 -10.25 6.33 -10.23
CA LEU A 96 -11.01 5.48 -9.32
C LEU A 96 -11.07 6.03 -7.89
N VAL A 97 -10.05 6.78 -7.44
CA VAL A 97 -10.00 7.33 -6.07
C VAL A 97 -9.51 8.77 -6.06
N PRO A 98 -10.40 9.76 -6.28
CA PRO A 98 -10.08 11.18 -6.18
C PRO A 98 -9.68 11.53 -4.74
N ALA A 99 -8.39 11.73 -4.51
CA ALA A 99 -7.85 12.11 -3.20
C ALA A 99 -7.55 13.62 -3.10
N ASP A 100 -7.66 14.35 -4.20
CA ASP A 100 -7.21 15.74 -4.31
C ASP A 100 -8.05 16.69 -3.45
N ASP A 101 -9.38 16.49 -3.42
CA ASP A 101 -10.27 17.28 -2.56
C ASP A 101 -9.97 17.09 -1.08
N ALA A 102 -9.69 15.86 -0.65
CA ALA A 102 -9.34 15.56 0.74
C ALA A 102 -7.97 16.12 1.13
N LYS A 103 -7.02 16.11 0.18
CA LYS A 103 -5.69 16.67 0.36
C LYS A 103 -5.76 18.20 0.44
N ALA A 104 -6.55 18.84 -0.43
CA ALA A 104 -6.79 20.27 -0.41
C ALA A 104 -7.49 20.72 0.87
N ALA A 105 -8.53 19.99 1.31
CA ALA A 105 -9.23 20.28 2.56
C ALA A 105 -8.31 20.15 3.78
N ALA A 106 -7.49 19.09 3.85
CA ALA A 106 -6.54 18.92 4.95
C ALA A 106 -5.45 20.01 4.97
N ALA A 107 -4.99 20.47 3.80
CA ALA A 107 -4.06 21.59 3.71
C ALA A 107 -4.71 22.90 4.19
N SER A 108 -5.92 23.19 3.72
CA SER A 108 -6.67 24.39 4.11
C SER A 108 -6.96 24.43 5.62
N ASP A 109 -7.37 23.33 6.22
CA ASP A 109 -7.65 23.27 7.66
C ASP A 109 -6.38 23.41 8.51
N ARG A 110 -5.26 22.85 8.05
CA ARG A 110 -3.96 23.01 8.71
C ARG A 110 -3.48 24.47 8.66
N ASP A 111 -3.64 25.11 7.51
CA ASP A 111 -3.24 26.50 7.35
C ASP A 111 -4.13 27.42 8.21
N ALA A 112 -5.44 27.14 8.31
CA ALA A 112 -6.36 27.83 9.22
C ALA A 112 -5.97 27.65 10.70
N ALA A 113 -5.57 26.45 11.12
CA ALA A 113 -5.06 26.21 12.48
C ALA A 113 -3.79 27.01 12.74
N THR A 114 -2.86 27.04 11.78
CA THR A 114 -1.62 27.83 11.89
C THR A 114 -1.92 29.32 12.03
N THR A 115 -2.84 29.86 11.22
CA THR A 115 -3.28 31.24 11.32
C THR A 115 -3.92 31.55 12.67
N ALA A 116 -4.76 30.66 13.20
CA ALA A 116 -5.39 30.84 14.52
C ALA A 116 -4.36 30.91 15.65
N LEU A 117 -3.30 30.08 15.60
CA LEU A 117 -2.19 30.13 16.56
C LEU A 117 -1.40 31.45 16.45
N VAL A 118 -1.00 31.82 15.23
CA VAL A 118 -0.12 32.99 15.00
C VAL A 118 -0.83 34.31 15.26
N SER A 119 -2.13 34.40 14.98
CA SER A 119 -2.93 35.61 15.20
C SER A 119 -3.29 35.87 16.68
N GLY A 120 -2.89 34.98 17.60
CA GLY A 120 -3.23 35.11 19.01
C GLY A 120 -4.73 34.98 19.28
N GLY A 121 -5.42 34.14 18.50
CA GLY A 121 -6.85 33.90 18.67
C GLY A 121 -7.19 33.36 20.07
N SER A 122 -8.47 33.47 20.45
CA SER A 122 -8.92 32.91 21.73
C SER A 122 -8.60 31.41 21.82
N SER A 123 -8.32 30.91 23.03
CA SER A 123 -8.02 29.48 23.23
C SER A 123 -9.11 28.56 22.64
N ALA A 124 -10.38 28.96 22.70
CA ALA A 124 -11.48 28.23 22.09
C ALA A 124 -11.39 28.19 20.54
N THR A 125 -11.02 29.31 19.90
CA THR A 125 -10.83 29.40 18.44
C THR A 125 -9.65 28.53 17.99
N VAL A 126 -8.53 28.60 18.72
CA VAL A 126 -7.34 27.79 18.45
C VAL A 126 -7.66 26.30 18.58
N ASN A 127 -8.30 25.89 19.67
CA ASN A 127 -8.65 24.48 19.90
C ASN A 127 -9.58 23.94 18.80
N THR A 128 -10.60 24.71 18.42
CA THR A 128 -11.53 24.30 17.34
C THR A 128 -10.80 24.13 16.00
N ALA A 129 -9.88 25.04 15.67
CA ALA A 129 -9.12 24.97 14.43
C ALA A 129 -8.13 23.79 14.41
N VAL A 130 -7.44 23.54 15.54
CA VAL A 130 -6.53 22.39 15.72
C VAL A 130 -7.29 21.07 15.64
N GLU A 131 -8.44 20.95 16.29
CA GLU A 131 -9.29 19.75 16.23
C GLU A 131 -9.77 19.47 14.80
N LYS A 132 -10.20 20.51 14.08
CA LYS A 132 -10.62 20.37 12.68
C LYS A 132 -9.47 19.92 11.80
N ALA A 133 -8.27 20.52 11.95
CA ALA A 133 -7.07 20.12 11.22
C ALA A 133 -6.69 18.66 11.52
N ALA A 134 -6.74 18.24 12.78
CA ALA A 134 -6.48 16.85 13.19
C ALA A 134 -7.48 15.87 12.55
N GLN A 135 -8.77 16.22 12.52
CA GLN A 135 -9.81 15.42 11.89
C GLN A 135 -9.61 15.30 10.37
N SER A 136 -9.27 16.38 9.68
CA SER A 136 -9.00 16.36 8.24
C SER A 136 -7.74 15.58 7.90
N ALA A 137 -6.70 15.65 8.73
CA ALA A 137 -5.50 14.81 8.61
C ALA A 137 -5.83 13.31 8.78
N ALA A 138 -6.64 12.95 9.78
CA ALA A 138 -7.09 11.57 10.00
C ALA A 138 -7.91 11.03 8.82
N ASN A 139 -8.81 11.85 8.26
CA ASN A 139 -9.60 11.48 7.08
C ASN A 139 -8.73 11.29 5.83
N LEU A 140 -7.73 12.16 5.63
CA LEU A 140 -6.79 12.02 4.51
C LEU A 140 -5.94 10.74 4.64
N ALA A 141 -5.46 10.44 5.85
CA ALA A 141 -4.71 9.21 6.11
C ALA A 141 -5.56 7.97 5.82
N GLU A 142 -6.84 7.98 6.21
CA GLU A 142 -7.77 6.89 5.92
C GLU A 142 -7.99 6.71 4.42
N LYS A 143 -8.25 7.80 3.66
CA LYS A 143 -8.42 7.72 2.21
C LYS A 143 -7.16 7.20 1.50
N LYS A 144 -5.97 7.61 1.95
CA LYS A 144 -4.70 7.08 1.43
C LYS A 144 -4.59 5.58 1.67
N TRP A 145 -4.90 5.13 2.89
CA TRP A 145 -4.89 3.72 3.23
C TRP A 145 -5.87 2.92 2.37
N GLN A 146 -7.12 3.39 2.22
CA GLN A 146 -8.12 2.73 1.37
C GLN A 146 -7.65 2.64 -0.08
N ARG A 147 -7.10 3.73 -0.64
CA ARG A 147 -6.53 3.72 -2.00
C ARG A 147 -5.41 2.70 -2.13
N SER A 148 -4.49 2.64 -1.17
CA SER A 148 -3.38 1.69 -1.18
C SER A 148 -3.88 0.24 -1.16
N VAL A 149 -4.83 -0.10 -0.28
CA VAL A 149 -5.38 -1.46 -0.20
C VAL A 149 -6.15 -1.84 -1.47
N THR A 150 -6.98 -0.93 -1.98
CA THR A 150 -7.73 -1.18 -3.22
C THR A 150 -6.80 -1.40 -4.41
N MET A 151 -5.75 -0.59 -4.55
CA MET A 151 -4.79 -0.74 -5.65
C MET A 151 -3.96 -2.01 -5.53
N TRP A 152 -3.52 -2.35 -4.32
CA TRP A 152 -2.87 -3.62 -4.05
C TRP A 152 -3.76 -4.81 -4.46
N ALA A 153 -5.03 -4.80 -4.06
CA ALA A 153 -5.96 -5.87 -4.41
C ALA A 153 -6.18 -5.99 -5.93
N ILE A 154 -6.34 -4.86 -6.63
CA ILE A 154 -6.47 -4.85 -8.10
C ILE A 154 -5.19 -5.36 -8.77
N ALA A 155 -4.02 -4.88 -8.35
CA ALA A 155 -2.73 -5.31 -8.89
C ALA A 155 -2.52 -6.81 -8.70
N SER A 156 -2.84 -7.34 -7.52
CA SER A 156 -2.78 -8.78 -7.25
C SER A 156 -3.77 -9.58 -8.08
N ALA A 157 -5.01 -9.10 -8.24
CA ALA A 157 -6.00 -9.74 -9.09
C ALA A 157 -5.54 -9.83 -10.56
N VAL A 158 -4.99 -8.74 -11.10
CA VAL A 158 -4.38 -8.72 -12.44
C VAL A 158 -3.18 -9.66 -12.51
N GLY A 159 -2.32 -9.65 -11.49
CA GLY A 159 -1.17 -10.55 -11.39
C GLY A 159 -1.58 -12.03 -11.40
N MET A 160 -2.64 -12.41 -10.68
CA MET A 160 -3.18 -13.77 -10.70
C MET A 160 -3.69 -14.17 -12.09
N TRP A 161 -4.40 -13.26 -12.76
CA TRP A 161 -4.92 -13.52 -14.11
C TRP A 161 -3.78 -13.72 -15.11
N VAL A 162 -2.80 -12.82 -15.11
CA VAL A 162 -1.62 -12.91 -15.97
C VAL A 162 -0.83 -14.17 -15.67
N ALA A 163 -0.54 -14.44 -14.39
CA ALA A 163 0.19 -15.64 -13.98
C ALA A 163 -0.51 -16.93 -14.44
N SER A 164 -1.84 -17.00 -14.28
CA SER A 164 -2.61 -18.16 -14.71
C SER A 164 -2.71 -18.28 -16.23
N SER A 165 -2.73 -17.18 -16.99
CA SER A 165 -2.78 -17.20 -18.46
C SER A 165 -1.44 -17.54 -19.12
N MET A 166 -0.34 -17.24 -18.44
CA MET A 166 1.03 -17.42 -18.93
C MET A 166 1.75 -18.58 -18.24
N HIS A 167 1.06 -19.34 -17.39
CA HIS A 167 1.59 -20.44 -16.59
C HIS A 167 2.84 -20.05 -15.76
N LEU A 168 2.81 -18.85 -15.17
CA LEU A 168 3.88 -18.34 -14.33
C LEU A 168 3.71 -18.84 -12.89
N TYR A 169 4.40 -19.92 -12.57
CA TYR A 169 4.35 -20.58 -11.26
C TYR A 169 5.63 -20.28 -10.47
N PHE A 170 5.54 -19.30 -9.57
CA PHE A 170 6.71 -18.82 -8.84
C PHE A 170 7.23 -19.85 -7.83
N LEU A 171 6.33 -20.51 -7.08
CA LEU A 171 6.71 -21.42 -6.00
C LEU A 171 7.48 -22.62 -6.57
N SER A 172 7.02 -23.19 -7.68
CA SER A 172 7.71 -24.26 -8.39
C SER A 172 9.08 -23.82 -8.90
N THR A 173 9.19 -22.56 -9.37
CA THR A 173 10.47 -22.03 -9.87
C THR A 173 11.48 -21.78 -8.75
N VAL A 174 11.04 -21.47 -7.53
CA VAL A 174 11.94 -21.38 -6.35
C VAL A 174 12.15 -22.73 -5.65
N GLY A 175 11.66 -23.83 -6.23
CA GLY A 175 11.91 -25.20 -5.76
C GLY A 175 10.87 -25.76 -4.78
N ILE A 176 9.73 -25.09 -4.58
CA ILE A 176 8.62 -25.61 -3.78
C ILE A 176 7.76 -26.51 -4.68
N ALA A 177 8.16 -27.77 -4.79
CA ALA A 177 7.56 -28.70 -5.74
C ALA A 177 6.11 -29.14 -5.39
N SER A 178 5.72 -29.05 -4.11
CA SER A 178 4.42 -29.55 -3.63
C SER A 178 3.27 -28.53 -3.68
N ALA A 179 3.50 -27.35 -4.28
CA ALA A 179 2.48 -26.32 -4.35
C ALA A 179 1.32 -26.75 -5.26
N ALA A 180 0.09 -26.65 -4.74
CA ALA A 180 -1.10 -26.79 -5.56
C ALA A 180 -1.23 -25.58 -6.50
N ARG A 181 -1.89 -25.78 -7.65
CA ARG A 181 -2.03 -24.73 -8.67
C ARG A 181 -2.62 -23.41 -8.14
N TRP A 182 -3.59 -23.49 -7.24
CA TRP A 182 -4.16 -22.28 -6.63
C TRP A 182 -3.16 -21.53 -5.75
N GLN A 183 -2.23 -22.25 -5.09
CA GLN A 183 -1.16 -21.65 -4.28
C GLN A 183 -0.16 -20.93 -5.16
N GLU A 184 0.18 -21.51 -6.31
CA GLU A 184 1.04 -20.89 -7.32
C GLU A 184 0.43 -19.59 -7.83
N VAL A 185 -0.80 -19.65 -8.35
CA VAL A 185 -1.50 -18.47 -8.90
C VAL A 185 -1.64 -17.39 -7.83
N LEU A 186 -2.05 -17.75 -6.62
CA LEU A 186 -2.18 -16.83 -5.49
C LEU A 186 -0.84 -16.19 -5.12
N ALA A 187 0.20 -16.99 -4.92
CA ALA A 187 1.51 -16.50 -4.51
C ALA A 187 2.12 -15.60 -5.59
N THR A 188 2.11 -16.03 -6.85
CA THR A 188 2.60 -15.24 -7.98
C THR A 188 1.87 -13.91 -8.08
N GLY A 189 0.53 -13.91 -8.01
CA GLY A 189 -0.27 -12.69 -8.06
C GLY A 189 -0.03 -11.75 -6.87
N LEU A 190 0.14 -12.28 -5.66
CA LEU A 190 0.46 -11.49 -4.47
C LEU A 190 1.85 -10.86 -4.55
N ILE A 191 2.85 -11.59 -5.03
CA ILE A 191 4.22 -11.09 -5.24
C ILE A 191 4.21 -9.93 -6.24
N ILE A 192 3.50 -10.10 -7.35
CA ILE A 192 3.34 -9.07 -8.36
C ILE A 192 2.63 -7.84 -7.78
N GLY A 193 1.51 -8.05 -7.07
CA GLY A 193 0.71 -6.95 -6.52
C GLY A 193 1.33 -6.24 -5.32
N ALA A 194 2.26 -6.87 -4.60
CA ALA A 194 3.06 -6.20 -3.57
C ALA A 194 3.95 -5.08 -4.15
N GLY A 195 4.23 -5.13 -5.45
CA GLY A 195 5.00 -4.12 -6.17
C GLY A 195 6.49 -4.15 -5.83
N THR A 196 7.17 -3.04 -6.12
CA THR A 196 8.64 -2.91 -6.00
C THR A 196 9.10 -2.37 -4.65
N LYS A 197 8.17 -1.94 -3.79
CA LYS A 197 8.51 -1.30 -2.50
C LYS A 197 9.32 -2.20 -1.55
N PRO A 198 8.97 -3.49 -1.34
CA PRO A 198 9.78 -4.38 -0.51
C PRO A 198 11.22 -4.55 -1.03
N LEU A 199 11.42 -4.46 -2.35
CA LEU A 199 12.75 -4.55 -2.95
C LEU A 199 13.58 -3.30 -2.66
N HIS A 200 12.96 -2.11 -2.77
CA HIS A 200 13.61 -0.86 -2.42
C HIS A 200 14.03 -0.86 -0.94
N ASP A 201 13.13 -1.24 -0.04
CA ASP A 201 13.39 -1.32 1.39
C ASP A 201 14.54 -2.33 1.69
N LEU A 202 14.59 -3.46 0.98
CA LEU A 202 15.69 -4.42 1.10
C LEU A 202 17.03 -3.83 0.64
N THR A 203 17.06 -3.09 -0.48
CA THR A 203 18.29 -2.46 -0.97
C THR A 203 18.80 -1.38 -0.02
N GLU A 204 17.90 -0.60 0.60
CA GLU A 204 18.27 0.37 1.63
C GLU A 204 18.86 -0.32 2.88
N LEU A 205 18.27 -1.44 3.32
CA LEU A 205 18.79 -2.23 4.43
C LEU A 205 20.17 -2.84 4.14
N ILE A 206 20.38 -3.35 2.92
CA ILE A 206 21.68 -3.90 2.51
C ILE A 206 22.73 -2.78 2.43
N ALA A 207 22.37 -1.62 1.87
CA ALA A 207 23.25 -0.45 1.82
C ALA A 207 23.63 0.02 3.23
N ALA A 208 22.66 0.19 4.13
CA ALA A 208 22.89 0.57 5.51
C ALA A 208 23.78 -0.44 6.26
N LYS A 209 23.60 -1.76 6.01
CA LYS A 209 24.46 -2.80 6.59
C LYS A 209 25.88 -2.76 6.04
N LYS A 210 26.04 -2.49 4.74
CA LYS A 210 27.36 -2.34 4.10
C LYS A 210 28.11 -1.15 4.69
N ASP A 211 27.43 -0.01 4.88
CA ASP A 211 28.03 1.19 5.45
C ASP A 211 28.40 1.02 6.93
N ALA A 212 27.64 0.22 7.68
CA ALA A 212 27.96 -0.10 9.08
C ALA A 212 29.10 -1.13 9.25
N ALA A 213 29.49 -1.82 8.18
CA ALA A 213 30.58 -2.80 8.17
C ALA A 213 31.91 -2.22 7.65
N ALA A 214 31.93 -0.95 7.24
CA ALA A 214 33.09 -0.19 6.77
C ALA A 214 33.60 0.76 7.87
#